data_AF-A0A848V4P9-F1
#
_entry.id   AF-A0A848V4P9-F1
#
_cell.length_a   1.000
_cell.length_b   1.000
_cell.length_c   1.000
_cell.angle_alpha   90.00
_cell.angle_beta   90.00
_cell.angle_gamma   90.00
#
_symmetry.space_group_name_H-M   'P 1'
#
loop_
_entity.id
_entity.type
_entity.pdbx_description
1 polymer ?
#
loop_
_entity_poly.entity_id
_entity_poly.type
_entity_poly.pdbx_seq_one_letter_code
_entity_poly.pdbx_strand_id
1 'polypeptide(L)' 'RFVSVGMDAYQRLLVTVFTHRKDQIRIISSRKATRLERRRYEDK' A
#
# COMPACT_ATOMS: atom_id res chain seq x y z
N ARG A 1 -3.72 -11.18 -5.56
CA ARG A 1 -2.75 -10.18 -5.06
C ARG A 1 -3.53 -8.90 -4.83
N PHE A 2 -3.36 -8.27 -3.68
CA PHE A 2 -4.13 -7.09 -3.26
C PHE A 2 -3.17 -5.93 -3.02
N VAL A 3 -3.68 -4.71 -3.17
CA VAL A 3 -2.95 -3.48 -2.91
C VAL A 3 -3.76 -2.68 -1.90
N SER A 4 -3.11 -2.28 -0.81
CA SER A 4 -3.65 -1.34 0.16
C SER A 4 -2.77 -0.10 0.20
N VAL A 5 -3.40 1.05 0.45
CA VAL A 5 -2.73 2.33 0.61
C VAL A 5 -2.98 2.80 2.04
N GLY A 6 -1.91 3.20 2.73
CA GLY A 6 -1.99 3.70 4.10
C GLY A 6 -0.95 4.78 4.36
N MET A 7 -0.94 5.33 5.57
CA MET A 7 0.09 6.28 6.01
C MET A 7 1.00 5.64 7.06
N ASP A 8 2.28 5.98 7.03
CA ASP A 8 3.18 5.70 8.15
C ASP A 8 3.00 6.70 9.30
N ALA A 9 3.69 6.47 10.41
CA ALA A 9 3.64 7.35 11.59
C ALA A 9 4.14 8.79 11.31
N TYR A 10 4.80 9.01 10.17
CA TYR A 10 5.31 10.31 9.72
C TYR A 10 4.47 10.90 8.58
N GLN A 11 3.21 10.45 8.42
CA GLN A 11 2.27 10.89 7.38
C GLN A 11 2.77 10.68 5.95
N ARG A 12 3.63 9.68 5.72
CA ARG A 12 4.08 9.32 4.37
C ARG A 12 3.17 8.24 3.81
N LEU A 13 2.69 8.46 2.60
CA LEU A 13 1.85 7.48 1.91
C LEU A 13 2.66 6.22 1.57
N LEU A 14 2.16 5.06 1.98
CA LEU A 14 2.71 3.74 1.71
C LEU A 14 1.76 2.96 0.82
N VAL A 15 2.33 2.23 -0.12
CA VAL A 15 1.64 1.23 -0.91
C VAL A 15 2.12 -0.14 -0.45
N THR A 16 1.18 -0.95 0.03
CA THR A 16 1.42 -2.32 0.50
C THR A 16 0.75 -3.31 -0.44
N VAL A 17 1.57 -4.15 -1.07
CA VAL A 17 1.12 -5.29 -1.87
C VAL A 17 1.17 -6.53 -1.01
N PHE A 18 0.05 -7.23 -0.92
CA PHE A 18 -0.07 -8.43 -0.12
C PHE A 18 -0.90 -9.51 -0.81
N THR A 19 -0.90 -10.69 -0.23
CA THR A 19 -1.80 -11.77 -0.62
C THR A 19 -2.34 -12.44 0.62
N HIS A 20 -3.58 -12.92 0.54
CA HIS A 20 -4.10 -13.86 1.51
C HIS A 20 -3.53 -15.24 1.18
N ARG A 21 -3.03 -15.95 2.19
CA ARG A 21 -2.66 -17.36 2.09
C ARG A 21 -3.35 -18.10 3.21
N LYS A 22 -4.37 -18.90 2.85
CA LYS A 22 -5.29 -19.51 3.80
C LYS A 22 -5.84 -18.42 4.73
N ASP A 23 -5.39 -18.42 5.98
CA ASP A 23 -5.88 -17.54 7.05
C ASP A 23 -4.85 -16.48 7.48
N GLN A 24 -3.81 -16.25 6.67
CA GLN A 24 -2.77 -15.27 6.98
C GLN A 24 -2.56 -14.28 5.84
N ILE A 25 -2.23 -13.04 6.20
CA ILE A 25 -1.78 -12.03 5.24
C ILE A 25 -0.27 -12.14 5.07
N ARG A 26 0.17 -12.45 3.84
CA ARG A 26 1.58 -12.35 3.46
C ARG A 26 1.81 -11.03 2.75
N ILE A 27 2.60 -10.16 3.36
CA ILE A 27 3.10 -8.96 2.71
C ILE A 27 4.15 -9.38 1.67
N ILE A 28 3.98 -8.88 0.44
CA ILE A 28 4.91 -9.10 -0.68
C ILE A 28 5.85 -7.91 -0.79
N SER A 29 5.32 -6.69 -0.67
CA SER A 29 6.10 -5.46 -0.71
C SER A 29 5.38 -4.36 0.06
N SER A 30 6.12 -3.56 0.82
CA SER A 30 5.66 -2.30 1.40
C SER A 30 6.68 -1.24 1.08
N ARG A 31 6.26 -0.21 0.34
CA ARG A 31 7.15 0.88 -0.09
C ARG A 31 6.42 2.21 -0.03
N LYS A 32 7.21 3.31 0.01
CA LYS A 32 6.65 4.65 -0.19
C LYS A 32 5.94 4.71 -1.54
N ALA A 33 4.77 5.34 -1.52
CA ALA A 33 4.01 5.62 -2.73
C ALA A 33 4.84 6.55 -3.62
N THR A 34 4.88 6.23 -4.91
CA THR A 34 5.42 7.17 -5.90
C THR A 34 4.48 8.36 -6.07
N ARG A 35 5.00 9.46 -6.62
CA ARG A 35 4.20 10.68 -6.87
C ARG A 35 2.99 10.43 -7.79
N LEU A 36 3.09 9.46 -8.70
CA LEU A 36 2.00 9.06 -9.58
C LEU A 36 0.92 8.26 -8.82
N GLU A 37 1.32 7.32 -7.97
CA GLU A 37 0.40 6.53 -7.15
C GLU A 37 -0.33 7.38 -6.11
N ARG A 38 0.39 8.36 -5.52
CA ARG A 38 -0.19 9.35 -4.63
C ARG A 38 -1.29 10.15 -5.31
N ARG A 39 -1.04 10.69 -6.51
CA ARG A 39 -2.06 11.42 -7.28
C ARG A 39 -3.27 10.57 -7.60
N ARG A 40 -3.09 9.31 -8.03
CA ARG A 40 -4.21 8.40 -8.32
C ARG A 40 -5.08 8.09 -7.10
N TYR A 41 -4.52 8.17 -5.90
CA TYR A 41 -5.27 7.99 -4.66
C TYR A 41 -5.93 9.30 -4.20
N GLU A 42 -5.25 10.44 -4.33
CA GLU A 42 -5.77 11.77 -3.95
C GLU A 42 -6.87 12.28 -4.91
N ASP A 43 -6.92 11.76 -6.14
CA ASP A 43 -7.91 12.13 -7.17
C ASP A 43 -9.19 11.27 -7.13
N LYS A 44 -9.35 10.44 -6.09
CA LYS A 44 -10.56 9.64 -5.81
C LYS A 44 -11.15 10.03 -4.46
#